data_AF-A0A8J8AV57-F1
#
_entry.id   AF-A0A8J8AV57-F1
#
_cell.length_a   1.000
_cell.length_b   1.000
_cell.length_c   1.000
_cell.angle_alpha   90.00
_cell.angle_beta   90.00
_cell.angle_gamma   90.00
#
_symmetry.space_group_name_H-M   'P 1'
#
loop_
_entity.id
_entity.type
_entity.pdbx_description
1 polymer ?
#
loop_
_entity_poly.entity_id
_entity_poly.type
_entity_poly.pdbx_seq_one_letter_code
_entity_poly.pdbx_strand_id
1 'polypeptide(L)'
;MPLAASAGEALTQGQMSRQIIGKELTATRKGVNIRLRYLPDGEVTLKMLVLSFSGTWDFEGDSICMTMVGGPRKGRNCVTFTALGGNEFLNSEGLVMSVQN
;
A
#
# COMPACT_ATOMS: atom_id res chain seq x y z
N MET A 1 17.50 15.23 4.78
CA MET A 1 16.13 14.73 4.57
C MET A 1 16.17 13.83 3.33
N PRO A 2 15.76 12.55 3.37
CA PRO A 2 15.74 11.75 2.16
C PRO A 2 14.65 12.27 1.22
N LEU A 3 15.06 12.58 -0.01
CA LEU A 3 14.23 13.08 -1.10
C LEU A 3 13.15 12.06 -1.49
N ALA A 4 12.18 12.49 -2.30
CA ALA A 4 11.28 11.57 -2.98
C ALA A 4 12.09 10.48 -3.70
N ALA A 5 11.61 9.24 -3.70
CA ALA A 5 12.33 8.14 -4.35
C ALA A 5 12.38 8.38 -5.87
N SER A 6 13.50 8.01 -6.47
CA SER A 6 13.62 8.02 -7.94
C SER A 6 12.86 6.83 -8.52
N ALA A 7 12.34 6.97 -9.74
CA ALA A 7 11.70 5.85 -10.43
C ALA A 7 12.66 4.65 -10.53
N GLY A 8 12.19 3.46 -10.17
CA GLY A 8 12.95 2.21 -10.13
C GLY A 8 13.56 1.86 -8.77
N GLU A 9 13.53 2.78 -7.80
CA GLU A 9 14.06 2.52 -6.45
C GLU A 9 12.98 1.99 -5.50
N ALA A 10 13.36 1.00 -4.68
CA ALA A 10 12.53 0.56 -3.57
C ALA A 10 12.41 1.70 -2.54
N LEU A 11 11.20 1.93 -2.04
CA LEU A 11 10.92 2.93 -1.04
C LEU A 11 11.45 2.48 0.32
N THR A 12 12.12 3.38 1.00
CA THR A 12 12.42 3.25 2.44
C THR A 12 11.17 3.46 3.28
N GLN A 13 11.18 2.98 4.53
CA GLN A 13 10.13 3.24 5.53
C GLN A 13 9.78 4.73 5.63
N GLY A 14 10.79 5.59 5.67
CA GLY A 14 10.59 7.04 5.75
C GLY A 14 9.89 7.60 4.50
N GLN A 15 10.21 7.09 3.31
CA GLN A 15 9.57 7.50 2.07
C GLN A 15 8.12 7.00 1.98
N MET A 16 7.84 5.76 2.40
CA MET A 16 6.49 5.22 2.49
C MET A 16 5.63 6.00 3.48
N SER A 17 6.18 6.36 4.64
CA SER A 17 5.48 7.15 5.66
C SER A 17 4.98 8.50 5.14
N ARG A 18 5.71 9.14 4.22
CA ARG A 18 5.33 10.44 3.63
C ARG A 18 4.42 10.30 2.40
N GLN A 19 4.63 9.25 1.61
CA GLN A 19 4.02 9.13 0.28
C GLN A 19 2.82 8.21 0.23
N ILE A 20 2.73 7.23 1.13
CA ILE A 20 1.73 6.16 1.11
C ILE A 20 0.85 6.20 2.37
N ILE A 21 1.46 6.25 3.56
CA ILE A 21 0.72 6.17 4.82
C ILE A 21 -0.23 7.37 4.95
N GLY A 22 -1.47 7.08 5.35
CA GLY A 22 -2.56 8.04 5.47
C GLY A 22 -3.26 8.41 4.16
N LYS A 23 -2.73 8.00 3.00
CA LYS A 23 -3.30 8.33 1.68
C LYS A 23 -4.14 7.19 1.11
N GLU A 24 -5.09 7.52 0.23
CA GLU A 24 -5.84 6.51 -0.51
C GLU A 24 -5.01 6.02 -1.71
N LEU A 25 -4.76 4.72 -1.76
CA LEU A 25 -4.14 4.04 -2.89
C LEU A 25 -5.23 3.38 -3.73
N THR A 26 -5.20 3.59 -5.03
CA THR A 26 -6.04 2.88 -5.99
C THR A 26 -5.22 1.93 -6.84
N ALA A 27 -5.75 0.75 -7.11
CA ALA A 27 -5.14 -0.21 -8.02
C ALA A 27 -6.22 -1.01 -8.76
N THR A 28 -5.88 -1.57 -9.91
CA THR A 28 -6.77 -2.46 -10.66
C THR A 28 -6.18 -3.86 -10.70
N ARG A 29 -6.92 -4.85 -10.20
CA ARG A 29 -6.51 -6.25 -10.22
C ARG A 29 -7.58 -7.10 -10.90
N LYS A 30 -7.23 -7.74 -12.02
CA LYS A 30 -8.16 -8.60 -12.79
C LYS A 30 -9.50 -7.89 -13.11
N GLY A 31 -9.47 -6.61 -13.47
CA GLY A 31 -10.66 -5.81 -13.76
C GLY A 31 -11.43 -5.27 -12.54
N VAL A 32 -10.99 -5.59 -11.32
CA VAL A 32 -11.58 -5.06 -10.08
C VAL A 32 -10.77 -3.89 -9.57
N ASN A 33 -11.44 -2.77 -9.32
CA ASN A 33 -10.84 -1.61 -8.67
C ASN A 33 -10.74 -1.85 -7.16
N ILE A 34 -9.54 -1.66 -6.65
CA ILE A 34 -9.17 -1.80 -5.25
C ILE A 34 -8.83 -0.42 -4.71
N ARG A 35 -9.39 -0.06 -3.56
CA ARG A 35 -8.98 1.10 -2.76
C ARG A 35 -8.37 0.59 -1.46
N LEU A 36 -7.15 1.00 -1.17
CA LEU A 36 -6.39 0.60 0.00
C LEU A 36 -5.93 1.84 0.75
N ARG A 37 -6.05 1.84 2.08
CA ARG A 37 -5.52 2.93 2.90
C ARG A 37 -4.89 2.35 4.16
N TYR A 38 -3.61 2.61 4.34
CA TYR A 38 -2.87 2.36 5.57
C TYR A 38 -3.00 3.60 6.47
N LEU A 39 -3.75 3.50 7.55
CA LEU A 39 -4.01 4.61 8.47
C LEU A 39 -2.83 4.77 9.46
N PRO A 40 -2.48 6.00 9.88
CA PRO A 40 -1.32 6.23 10.76
C PRO A 40 -1.42 5.59 12.16
N ASP A 41 -2.60 5.18 12.57
CA ASP A 41 -2.89 4.49 13.85
C ASP A 41 -2.63 2.97 13.78
N GLY A 42 -2.21 2.45 12.63
CA GLY A 42 -1.95 1.03 12.42
C GLY A 42 -3.15 0.25 11.89
N GLU A 43 -4.27 0.90 11.53
CA GLU A 43 -5.37 0.24 10.83
C GLU A 43 -5.19 0.26 9.32
N VAL A 44 -5.65 -0.78 8.62
CA VAL A 44 -5.69 -0.82 7.16
C VAL A 44 -7.10 -1.09 6.68
N THR A 45 -7.53 -0.37 5.66
CA THR A 45 -8.83 -0.57 5.02
C THR A 45 -8.66 -0.91 3.55
N LEU A 46 -9.36 -1.96 3.10
CA LEU A 46 -9.37 -2.45 1.73
C LEU A 46 -10.82 -2.47 1.24
N LYS A 47 -11.12 -1.71 0.20
CA LYS A 47 -12.45 -1.66 -0.44
C LYS A 47 -12.37 -2.16 -1.87
N MET A 48 -13.32 -2.99 -2.26
CA MET A 48 -13.45 -3.57 -3.60
C MET A 48 -14.93 -3.62 -3.96
N LEU A 49 -15.36 -2.87 -4.98
CA LEU A 49 -16.78 -2.79 -5.41
C LEU A 49 -17.74 -2.60 -4.22
N VAL A 50 -18.41 -3.67 -3.78
CA VAL A 50 -19.40 -3.71 -2.67
C VAL A 50 -18.86 -4.28 -1.36
N LEU A 51 -17.62 -4.78 -1.34
CA LEU A 51 -17.01 -5.39 -0.16
C LEU A 51 -15.97 -4.45 0.46
N SER A 52 -15.96 -4.40 1.80
CA SER A 52 -14.97 -3.66 2.58
C SER A 52 -14.39 -4.60 3.63
N PHE A 53 -13.07 -4.60 3.75
CA PHE A 53 -12.32 -5.37 4.72
C PHE A 53 -11.41 -4.44 5.50
N SER A 54 -11.18 -4.74 6.77
CA SER A 54 -10.22 -4.05 7.61
C SER A 54 -9.24 -5.04 8.23
N GLY A 55 -8.15 -4.50 8.74
CA GLY A 55 -7.10 -5.23 9.42
C GLY A 55 -6.17 -4.25 10.12
N THR A 56 -5.04 -4.77 10.56
CA THR A 56 -3.95 -3.96 11.11
C THR A 56 -2.75 -3.97 10.17
N TRP A 57 -1.86 -3.00 10.30
CA TRP A 57 -0.58 -3.00 9.62
C TRP A 57 0.53 -2.42 10.49
N ASP A 58 1.75 -2.80 10.17
CA ASP A 58 2.97 -2.35 10.81
C ASP A 58 4.14 -2.37 9.80
N PHE A 59 5.24 -1.68 10.14
CA PHE A 59 6.46 -1.75 9.34
C PHE A 59 7.37 -2.87 9.84
N GLU A 60 7.91 -3.66 8.91
CA GLU A 60 9.05 -4.55 9.14
C GLU A 60 10.19 -4.13 8.20
N GLY A 61 11.11 -3.32 8.71
CA GLY A 61 12.14 -2.66 7.89
C GLY A 61 11.51 -1.78 6.81
N ASP A 62 11.90 -1.98 5.56
CA ASP A 62 11.35 -1.27 4.39
C ASP A 62 10.14 -1.99 3.76
N SER A 63 9.42 -2.79 4.55
CA SER A 63 8.17 -3.45 4.13
C SER A 63 6.98 -2.99 4.97
N ILE A 64 5.81 -2.90 4.34
CA ILE A 64 4.52 -2.77 5.03
C ILE A 64 3.91 -4.15 5.18
N CYS A 65 3.73 -4.61 6.42
CA CYS A 65 3.09 -5.86 6.75
C CYS A 65 1.65 -5.61 7.20
N MET A 66 0.69 -6.13 6.45
CA MET A 66 -0.73 -6.05 6.80
C MET A 66 -1.23 -7.39 7.33
N THR A 67 -2.10 -7.36 8.32
CA THR A 67 -2.81 -8.52 8.87
C THR A 67 -4.31 -8.31 8.71
N MET A 68 -4.92 -9.01 7.76
CA MET A 68 -6.36 -8.91 7.50
C MET A 68 -7.13 -9.99 8.26
N VAL A 69 -8.22 -9.61 8.92
CA VAL A 69 -9.12 -10.54 9.62
C VAL A 69 -10.10 -11.25 8.68
N GLY A 70 -10.34 -10.70 7.48
CA GLY A 70 -11.25 -11.25 6.49
C GLY A 70 -10.89 -10.89 5.05
N GLY A 71 -11.68 -11.41 4.11
CA GLY A 71 -11.49 -11.20 2.67
C GLY A 71 -10.43 -12.11 2.03
N PRO A 72 -10.19 -11.94 0.72
CA PRO A 72 -9.30 -12.82 -0.05
C PRO A 72 -7.81 -12.71 0.36
N ARG A 73 -7.46 -11.75 1.22
CA ARG A 73 -6.12 -11.55 1.77
C ARG A 73 -6.02 -11.81 3.27
N LYS A 74 -6.92 -12.65 3.81
CA LYS A 74 -6.88 -13.03 5.24
C LYS A 74 -5.49 -13.57 5.62
N GLY A 75 -4.99 -13.12 6.76
CA GLY A 75 -3.64 -13.46 7.25
C GLY A 75 -2.67 -12.29 7.16
N ARG A 76 -1.40 -12.56 7.48
CA ARG A 76 -0.30 -11.58 7.43
C ARG A 76 0.39 -11.63 6.08
N ASN A 77 0.65 -10.47 5.48
CA ASN A 77 1.36 -10.33 4.21
C ASN A 77 2.19 -9.05 4.20
N CYS A 78 3.44 -9.15 3.77
CA CYS A 78 4.40 -8.05 3.75
C CYS A 78 4.76 -7.67 2.32
N VAL A 79 4.70 -6.37 2.03
CA VAL A 79 5.00 -5.85 0.70
C VAL A 79 5.99 -4.69 0.77
N THR A 80 6.92 -4.67 -0.18
CA THR A 80 7.73 -3.48 -0.47
C THR A 80 7.08 -2.71 -1.61
N PHE A 81 7.46 -1.44 -1.76
CA PHE A 81 7.00 -0.58 -2.84
C PHE A 81 8.20 -0.05 -3.60
N THR A 82 8.13 -0.03 -4.93
CA THR A 82 9.09 0.58 -5.82
C THR A 82 8.42 1.79 -6.47
N ALA A 83 9.07 2.96 -6.43
CA ALA A 83 8.55 4.13 -7.12
C ALA A 83 8.56 3.91 -8.64
N LEU A 84 7.46 4.22 -9.31
CA LEU A 84 7.41 4.26 -10.78
C LEU A 84 7.53 5.70 -11.32
N GLY A 85 7.39 6.69 -10.43
CA GLY A 85 7.39 8.11 -10.75
C GLY A 85 6.04 8.76 -10.44
N GLY A 86 6.06 10.06 -10.15
CA GLY A 86 4.85 10.80 -9.76
C GLY A 86 4.18 10.18 -8.52
N ASN A 87 2.93 9.76 -8.66
CA ASN A 87 2.11 9.17 -7.59
C ASN A 87 1.93 7.64 -7.74
N GLU A 88 2.72 6.98 -8.58
CA GLU A 88 2.56 5.56 -8.90
C GLU A 88 3.68 4.70 -8.30
N PHE A 89 3.28 3.54 -7.78
CA PHE A 89 4.14 2.63 -7.05
C PHE A 89 3.85 1.18 -7.45
N LEU A 90 4.88 0.38 -7.72
CA LEU A 90 4.77 -1.06 -7.90
C LEU A 90 5.02 -1.75 -6.57
N ASN A 91 4.09 -2.56 -6.09
CA ASN A 91 4.36 -3.39 -4.91
C ASN A 91 5.07 -4.71 -5.28
N SER A 92 5.69 -5.38 -4.30
CA SER A 92 6.40 -6.66 -4.50
C SER A 92 5.51 -7.83 -4.98
N GLU A 93 4.19 -7.68 -4.97
CA GLU A 93 3.24 -8.67 -5.52
C GLU A 93 2.87 -8.39 -6.99
N GLY A 94 3.52 -7.40 -7.62
CA GLY A 94 3.28 -7.04 -9.01
C GLY A 94 2.05 -6.15 -9.23
N LEU A 95 1.53 -5.51 -8.18
CA LEU A 95 0.39 -4.60 -8.30
C LEU A 95 0.87 -3.15 -8.39
N VAL A 96 0.51 -2.48 -9.48
CA VAL A 96 0.68 -1.03 -9.61
C VAL A 96 -0.43 -0.33 -8.84
N MET A 97 -0.03 0.56 -7.94
CA MET A 97 -0.90 1.33 -7.06
C MET A 97 -0.61 2.82 -7.26
N SER A 98 -1.65 3.62 -7.40
CA SER A 98 -1.55 5.07 -7.58
C SER A 98 -2.17 5.78 -6.36
N VAL A 99 -1.46 6.75 -5.81
CA VAL A 99 -1.96 7.62 -4.74
C VAL A 99 -2.96 8.62 -5.33
N GLN A 100 -4.18 8.63 -4.78
CA GLN A 100 -5.17 9.67 -5.03
C GLN A 100 -4.84 10.89 -4.15
N ASN A 101 -4.80 12.08 -4.76
CA ASN A 101 -4.68 13.36 -4.04
C ASN A 101 -6.05 13.88 -3.61
#